data_AF-A0A140NFB4-F1
#
_entry.id   AF-A0A140NFB4-F1
#
_cell.length_a   1.000
_cell.length_b   1.000
_cell.length_c   1.000
_cell.angle_alpha   90.00
_cell.angle_beta   90.00
_cell.angle_gamma   90.00
#
_symmetry.space_group_name_H-M   'P 1'
#
loop_
_entity.id
_entity.type
_entity.pdbx_description
1 polymer ?
#
loop_
_entity_poly.entity_id
_entity_poly.type
_entity_poly.pdbx_seq_one_letter_code
_entity_poly.pdbx_strand_id
1 'polypeptide(L)'
;MDENPLNWDDAKAFNRLRMSTTCVLGRGGWTIGERFDDRFDTEVGGTQLIVTQSLNEKGEIEGGLPTSMSLNDFAEFPKQPRPPQIVDYQEDKRYTLEEAEAIPELAPVVQRLKERIEEYEERRAHD
;
A
#
# COMPACT_ATOMS: atom_id res chain seq x y z
N MET A 1 3.84 -22.65 34.28
CA MET A 1 3.08 -22.66 33.03
C MET A 1 2.06 -21.56 33.19
N ASP A 2 2.51 -20.32 33.02
CA ASP A 2 1.64 -19.15 33.11
C ASP A 2 1.11 -18.88 31.71
N GLU A 3 -0.10 -19.35 31.46
CA GLU A 3 -0.91 -18.86 30.34
C GLU A 3 -1.18 -17.39 30.64
N ASN A 4 -0.44 -16.50 30.01
CA ASN A 4 -0.71 -15.07 30.07
C ASN A 4 -2.01 -14.84 29.28
N PRO A 5 -3.15 -14.55 29.93
CA PRO A 5 -4.39 -14.31 29.20
C PRO A 5 -4.18 -13.03 28.41
N LEU A 6 -4.28 -13.12 27.09
CA LEU A 6 -4.24 -11.97 26.19
C LEU A 6 -5.17 -10.88 26.73
N ASN A 7 -4.56 -9.79 27.18
CA ASN A 7 -5.26 -8.61 27.64
C ASN A 7 -6.11 -8.09 26.48
N TRP A 8 -7.43 -8.03 26.67
CA TRP A 8 -8.38 -7.57 25.65
C TRP A 8 -8.13 -6.12 25.21
N ASP A 9 -7.42 -5.31 26.00
CA ASP A 9 -7.00 -3.98 25.58
C ASP A 9 -5.85 -4.01 24.55
N ASP A 10 -5.01 -5.05 24.55
CA ASP A 10 -3.97 -5.26 23.53
C ASP A 10 -4.55 -5.77 22.20
N ALA A 11 -5.78 -6.30 22.20
CA ALA A 11 -6.50 -6.74 20.99
C ALA A 11 -6.99 -5.56 20.12
N LYS A 12 -6.80 -4.31 20.58
CA LYS A 12 -6.89 -3.11 19.72
C LYS A 12 -5.65 -2.87 18.88
N ALA A 13 -4.70 -3.81 18.86
CA ALA A 13 -3.78 -3.94 17.76
C ALA A 13 -4.62 -4.20 16.49
N PHE A 14 -4.89 -3.13 15.74
CA PHE A 14 -5.31 -3.21 14.34
C PHE A 14 -4.28 -4.07 13.62
N ASN A 15 -4.50 -5.38 13.57
CA ASN A 15 -3.77 -6.29 12.71
C ASN A 15 -4.22 -5.96 11.29
N ARG A 16 -3.68 -4.88 10.75
CA ARG A 16 -3.81 -4.53 9.34
C ARG A 16 -2.94 -5.54 8.59
N LEU A 17 -3.49 -6.72 8.35
CA LEU A 17 -2.91 -7.67 7.41
C LEU A 17 -3.07 -7.06 6.01
N ARG A 18 -2.16 -6.17 5.63
CA ARG A 18 -2.08 -5.65 4.27
C ARG A 18 -1.45 -6.74 3.42
N MET A 19 -2.27 -7.64 2.88
CA MET A 19 -1.88 -8.38 1.69
C MET A 19 -1.71 -7.36 0.56
N SER A 20 -0.49 -6.83 0.38
CA SER A 20 -0.10 -6.25 -0.90
C SER A 20 0.14 -7.41 -1.85
N THR A 21 -0.94 -8.00 -2.36
CA THR A 21 -0.82 -8.77 -3.59
C THR A 21 -0.49 -7.75 -4.67
N THR A 22 0.80 -7.59 -4.99
CA THR A 22 1.23 -6.92 -6.21
C THR A 22 0.79 -7.83 -7.35
N CYS A 23 -0.49 -7.74 -7.70
CA CYS A 23 -1.08 -8.52 -8.76
C CYS A 23 -0.63 -7.87 -10.07
N VAL A 24 0.44 -8.41 -10.66
CA VAL A 24 0.84 -8.08 -12.03
C VAL A 24 -0.14 -8.79 -12.97
N LEU A 25 -1.38 -8.30 -13.01
CA LEU A 25 -2.33 -8.64 -14.06
C LEU A 25 -2.21 -7.56 -15.13
N GLY A 26 -1.87 -7.98 -16.34
CA GLY A 26 -1.49 -7.12 -17.44
C GLY A 26 -2.53 -6.07 -17.81
N ARG A 27 -2.01 -4.94 -18.32
CA ARG A 27 -2.66 -3.70 -18.77
C ARG A 27 -3.33 -2.89 -17.65
N GLY A 28 -2.52 -2.11 -16.92
CA GLY A 28 -3.06 -0.98 -16.15
C GLY A 28 -2.35 -0.60 -14.86
N GLY A 29 -1.23 -1.22 -14.49
CA GLY A 29 -0.57 -0.83 -13.25
C GLY A 29 0.78 -1.46 -13.03
N TRP A 30 1.77 -1.05 -13.81
CA TRP A 30 3.16 -1.21 -13.38
C TRP A 30 3.38 -0.28 -12.18
N THR A 31 3.77 -0.86 -11.04
CA THR A 31 4.37 -0.07 -9.96
C THR A 31 5.84 0.02 -10.29
N ILE A 32 6.34 1.21 -10.59
CA ILE A 32 7.78 1.42 -10.60
C ILE A 32 8.14 1.68 -9.14
N GLY A 33 8.71 0.67 -8.49
CA GLY A 33 9.35 0.79 -7.17
C GLY A 33 10.85 0.86 -7.42
N GLU A 34 11.52 1.90 -6.94
CA GLU A 34 12.97 2.03 -7.00
C GLU A 34 13.45 2.36 -5.60
N ARG A 35 14.42 1.55 -5.18
CA ARG A 35 15.17 1.78 -3.97
C ARG A 35 16.00 3.03 -4.11
N PHE A 36 15.69 4.04 -3.30
CA PHE A 36 16.48 5.25 -3.24
C PHE A 36 17.76 5.00 -2.44
N ASP A 37 17.63 4.39 -1.25
CA ASP A 37 18.75 3.98 -0.42
C ASP A 37 18.37 2.77 0.49
N ASP A 38 19.15 2.51 1.54
CA ASP A 38 18.85 1.41 2.46
C ASP A 38 17.56 1.58 3.28
N ARG A 39 17.05 2.81 3.36
CA ARG A 39 15.91 3.20 4.19
C ARG A 39 14.67 3.54 3.37
N PHE A 40 14.86 4.20 2.23
CA PHE A 40 13.78 4.79 1.45
C PHE A 40 13.60 4.16 0.08
N ASP A 41 12.34 4.01 -0.32
CA ASP A 41 11.90 3.67 -1.67
C ASP A 41 10.95 4.74 -2.21
N THR A 42 10.90 4.85 -3.54
CA THR A 42 9.92 5.68 -4.24
C THR A 42 8.99 4.79 -5.06
N GLU A 43 7.67 4.93 -4.86
CA GLU A 43 6.65 4.17 -5.59
C GLU A 43 5.82 5.10 -6.47
N VAL A 44 5.70 4.77 -7.76
CA VAL A 44 4.85 5.48 -8.73
C VAL A 44 4.07 4.48 -9.56
N GLY A 45 2.79 4.77 -9.80
CA GLY A 45 1.90 3.94 -10.62
C GLY A 45 1.31 2.76 -9.87
N GLY A 46 0.78 1.81 -10.63
CA GLY A 46 0.07 0.67 -10.07
C GLY A 46 -1.36 0.99 -9.63
N THR A 47 -2.08 -0.08 -9.29
CA THR A 47 -3.38 0.03 -8.63
C THR A 47 -3.31 -0.60 -7.25
N GLN A 48 -4.17 -0.14 -6.35
CA GLN A 48 -4.36 -0.72 -5.05
C GLN A 48 -5.81 -1.13 -4.88
N LEU A 49 -5.97 -2.26 -4.19
CA LEU A 49 -7.24 -2.75 -3.72
C LEU A 49 -7.30 -2.42 -2.22
N ILE A 50 -8.27 -1.60 -1.83
CA ILE A 50 -8.55 -1.34 -0.42
C ILE A 50 -9.77 -2.15 -0.02
N VAL A 51 -9.59 -2.94 1.03
CA VAL A 51 -10.60 -3.82 1.57
C VAL A 51 -10.70 -3.53 3.06
N THR A 52 -11.92 -3.32 3.54
CA THR A 52 -12.19 -3.14 4.96
C THR A 52 -12.60 -4.48 5.54
N GLN A 53 -11.91 -4.90 6.60
CA GLN A 53 -12.27 -6.05 7.43
C GLN A 53 -12.44 -5.53 8.87
N SER A 54 -13.49 -6.00 9.53
CA SER A 54 -13.75 -5.76 10.95
C SER A 54 -14.07 -7.07 11.65
N LEU A 55 -14.09 -7.03 12.98
CA LEU A 55 -14.66 -8.10 13.78
C LEU A 55 -16.06 -7.66 14.21
N ASN A 56 -17.05 -8.51 13.98
CA ASN A 56 -18.40 -8.28 14.49
C ASN A 56 -18.46 -8.51 16.03
N GLU A 57 -19.63 -8.30 16.63
CA GLU A 57 -19.85 -8.47 18.09
C GLU A 57 -19.57 -9.89 18.60
N LYS A 58 -19.51 -10.89 17.71
CA LYS A 58 -19.20 -12.29 18.04
C LYS A 58 -17.73 -12.63 17.84
N GLY A 59 -16.90 -11.66 17.43
CA GLY A 59 -15.50 -11.88 17.10
C GLY A 59 -15.27 -12.57 15.76
N GLU A 60 -16.27 -12.58 14.87
CA GLU A 60 -16.14 -13.13 13.51
C GLU A 60 -15.67 -12.03 12.55
N ILE A 61 -14.82 -12.38 11.59
CA ILE A 61 -14.40 -11.44 10.55
C ILE A 61 -15.59 -11.12 9.65
N GLU A 62 -15.91 -9.83 9.52
CA GLU A 62 -16.88 -9.29 8.57
C GLU A 62 -16.20 -8.32 7.60
N GLY A 63 -16.80 -8.11 6.44
CA GLY A 63 -16.15 -7.42 5.32
C GLY A 63 -15.08 -8.29 4.68
N GLY A 64 -14.10 -7.69 4.01
CA GLY A 64 -13.09 -8.45 3.30
C GLY A 64 -13.41 -8.76 1.85
N LEU A 65 -12.48 -9.45 1.20
CA LEU A 65 -12.78 -10.21 -0.01
C LEU A 65 -13.41 -11.53 0.40
N PRO A 66 -14.51 -11.96 -0.24
CA PRO A 66 -15.05 -13.30 -0.04
C PRO A 66 -13.96 -14.34 -0.30
N THR A 67 -13.80 -15.30 0.61
CA THR A 67 -12.85 -16.42 0.44
C THR A 67 -13.20 -17.31 -0.76
N SER A 68 -14.44 -17.24 -1.24
CA SER A 68 -14.95 -17.93 -2.43
C SER A 68 -14.84 -17.13 -3.74
N MET A 69 -14.22 -15.95 -3.72
CA MET A 69 -14.10 -15.09 -4.91
C MET A 69 -13.23 -15.76 -5.98
N SER A 70 -13.70 -15.77 -7.23
CA SER A 70 -12.91 -16.30 -8.35
C SER A 70 -11.81 -15.30 -8.77
N LEU A 71 -10.78 -15.79 -9.48
CA LEU A 71 -9.75 -14.92 -10.04
C LEU A 71 -10.30 -13.91 -11.06
N ASN A 72 -11.37 -14.27 -11.79
CA ASN A 72 -12.02 -13.37 -12.74
C ASN A 72 -12.75 -12.25 -12.00
N ASP A 73 -13.53 -12.58 -10.96
CA ASP A 73 -14.20 -11.58 -10.12
C ASP A 73 -13.19 -10.67 -9.43
N PHE A 74 -12.04 -11.22 -9.00
CA PHE A 74 -10.94 -10.44 -8.45
C PHE A 74 -10.31 -9.48 -9.48
N ALA A 75 -10.17 -9.93 -10.74
CA ALA A 75 -9.66 -9.09 -11.82
C ALA A 75 -10.62 -7.94 -12.16
N GLU A 76 -11.93 -8.17 -12.07
CA GLU A 76 -12.98 -7.15 -12.27
C GLU A 76 -13.24 -6.27 -11.04
N PHE A 77 -12.81 -6.71 -9.86
CA PHE A 77 -13.03 -5.98 -8.61
C PHE A 77 -12.46 -4.55 -8.71
N PRO A 78 -13.20 -3.51 -8.26
CA PRO A 78 -12.76 -2.13 -8.35
C PRO A 78 -11.38 -1.92 -7.70
N LYS A 79 -10.43 -1.44 -8.50
CA LYS A 79 -9.09 -1.05 -8.05
C LYS A 79 -8.98 0.44 -8.24
N GLN A 80 -8.29 1.11 -7.32
CA GLN A 80 -8.01 2.52 -7.45
C GLN A 80 -6.54 2.74 -7.78
N PRO A 81 -6.18 3.79 -8.53
CA PRO A 81 -4.79 4.18 -8.70
C PRO A 81 -4.11 4.36 -7.34
N ARG A 82 -2.85 3.93 -7.24
CA ARG A 82 -2.05 4.22 -6.05
C ARG A 82 -1.43 5.63 -6.22
N PRO A 83 -1.59 6.53 -5.24
CA PRO A 83 -0.89 7.81 -5.28
C PRO A 83 0.62 7.58 -5.18
N PRO A 84 1.44 8.40 -5.86
CA PRO A 84 2.89 8.39 -5.67
C PRO A 84 3.26 8.61 -4.20
N GLN A 85 4.22 7.85 -3.69
CA GLN A 85 4.58 7.88 -2.28
C GLN A 85 6.04 7.53 -2.04
N ILE A 86 6.57 8.00 -0.91
CA ILE A 86 7.84 7.57 -0.34
C ILE A 86 7.54 6.49 0.71
N VAL A 87 8.28 5.39 0.67
CA VAL A 87 8.24 4.34 1.67
C VAL A 87 9.48 4.46 2.55
N ASP A 88 9.30 4.56 3.86
CA ASP A 88 10.36 4.54 4.87
C ASP A 88 10.30 3.22 5.63
N TYR A 89 11.26 2.33 5.36
CA TYR A 89 11.31 1.01 5.99
C TYR A 89 11.75 1.05 7.44
N GLN A 90 12.46 2.11 7.84
CA GLN A 90 12.94 2.24 9.22
C GLN A 90 11.78 2.59 10.16
N GLU A 91 10.89 3.48 9.73
CA GLU A 91 9.75 3.96 10.52
C GLU A 91 8.44 3.21 10.21
N ASP A 92 8.47 2.23 9.28
CA ASP A 92 7.29 1.59 8.65
C ASP A 92 6.21 2.60 8.25
N LYS A 93 6.67 3.73 7.69
CA LYS A 93 5.81 4.85 7.32
C LYS A 93 5.80 5.06 5.81
N ARG A 94 4.67 5.57 5.32
CA ARG A 94 4.51 6.01 3.94
C ARG A 94 4.14 7.48 3.97
N TYR A 95 4.78 8.25 3.10
CA TYR A 95 4.53 9.68 2.96
C TYR A 95 3.94 9.93 1.58
N THR A 96 2.82 10.66 1.53
CA THR A 96 2.40 11.27 0.27
C THR A 96 3.44 12.31 -0.16
N LEU A 97 3.39 12.72 -1.43
CA LEU A 97 4.26 13.80 -1.92
C LEU A 97 4.10 15.07 -1.06
N GLU A 98 2.85 15.45 -0.75
CA GLU A 98 2.53 16.63 0.05
C GLU A 98 3.06 16.54 1.49
N GLU A 99 2.93 15.38 2.14
CA GLU A 99 3.47 15.16 3.48
C GLU A 99 5.00 15.21 3.49
N ALA A 100 5.63 14.64 2.47
CA ALA A 100 7.09 14.59 2.37
C ALA A 100 7.70 15.95 2.03
N GLU A 101 7.01 16.79 1.25
CA GLU A 101 7.44 18.16 0.97
C GLU A 101 7.53 19.04 2.22
N ALA A 102 6.74 18.72 3.25
CA ALA A 102 6.79 19.42 4.55
C ALA A 102 7.97 18.97 5.43
N ILE A 103 8.72 17.93 5.04
CA ILE A 103 9.80 17.33 5.83
C ILE A 103 11.14 17.60 5.13
N PRO A 104 11.97 18.52 5.63
CA PRO A 104 13.25 18.88 4.99
C PRO A 104 14.18 17.70 4.74
N GLU A 105 14.20 16.71 5.64
CA GLU A 105 15.04 15.51 5.55
C GLU A 105 14.68 14.62 4.36
N LEU A 106 13.44 14.69 3.87
CA LEU A 106 12.98 13.91 2.73
C LEU A 106 13.20 14.62 1.39
N ALA A 107 13.72 15.85 1.37
CA ALA A 107 13.86 16.65 0.15
C ALA A 107 14.58 15.92 -1.02
N PRO A 108 15.69 15.18 -0.80
CA PRO A 108 16.32 14.41 -1.87
C PRO A 108 15.43 13.30 -2.44
N VAL A 109 14.70 12.60 -1.57
CA VAL A 109 13.80 11.50 -1.93
C VAL A 109 12.54 12.05 -2.64
N VAL A 110 12.05 13.20 -2.19
CA VAL A 110 10.94 13.96 -2.83
C VAL A 110 11.32 14.36 -4.25
N GLN A 111 12.52 14.88 -4.45
CA GLN A 111 12.99 15.25 -5.79
C GLN A 111 13.01 14.02 -6.71
N ARG A 112 13.53 12.89 -6.22
CA ARG A 112 13.52 11.64 -7.00
C ARG A 112 12.10 11.17 -7.30
N LEU A 113 11.18 11.26 -6.33
CA LEU A 113 9.79 10.88 -6.55
C LEU A 113 9.14 11.72 -7.66
N LYS A 114 9.41 13.03 -7.71
CA LYS A 114 8.88 13.94 -8.75
C LYS A 114 9.38 13.57 -10.15
N GLU A 115 10.68 13.36 -10.31
CA GLU A 115 11.27 12.91 -11.59
C GLU A 115 10.59 11.64 -12.09
N ARG A 116 10.29 10.72 -11.16
CA ARG A 116 9.66 9.45 -11.50
C ARG A 116 8.18 9.55 -11.81
N ILE A 117 7.49 10.52 -11.23
CA ILE A 117 6.12 10.88 -11.62
C ILE A 117 6.13 11.34 -13.07
N GLU A 118 7.07 12.21 -13.44
CA GLU A 118 7.22 12.68 -14.83
C GLU A 118 7.54 11.52 -15.78
N GLU A 119 8.53 10.68 -15.46
CA GLU A 119 8.88 9.48 -16.26
C GLU A 119 7.68 8.53 -16.45
N TYR A 120 6.85 8.36 -15.41
CA TYR A 120 5.67 7.49 -15.47
C TYR A 120 4.58 8.08 -16.36
N GLU A 121 4.29 9.38 -16.25
CA GLU A 121 3.29 10.03 -17.09
C GLU A 121 3.73 10.05 -18.57
N GLU A 122 5.02 10.26 -18.86
CA GLU A 122 5.56 10.14 -20.22
C GLU A 122 5.33 8.75 -20.80
N ARG A 123 5.68 7.69 -20.05
CA ARG A 123 5.48 6.31 -20.51
C ARG A 123 4.00 5.98 -20.71
N ARG A 124 3.15 6.40 -19.76
CA ARG A 124 1.70 6.18 -19.82
C ARG A 124 1.05 6.85 -21.03
N ALA A 125 1.57 8.00 -21.49
CA ALA A 125 1.06 8.67 -22.68
C ALA A 125 1.36 7.92 -23.99
N HIS A 126 2.30 6.96 -23.96
CA HIS A 126 2.74 6.19 -25.12
C HIS A 126 2.21 4.74 -25.16
N ASP A 127 1.51 4.30 -24.10
CA ASP A 127 0.87 2.98 -23.96
C ASP A 127 -0.64 3.02 -24.28
#